data_AF-A0A1M2W7X6-F1
#
_entry.id   AF-A0A1M2W7X6-F1
#
_cell.length_a   1.000
_cell.length_b   1.000
_cell.length_c   1.000
_cell.angle_alpha   90.00
_cell.angle_beta   90.00
_cell.angle_gamma   90.00
#
_symmetry.space_group_name_H-M   'P 1'
#
loop_
_entity.id
_entity.type
_entity.pdbx_description
1 polymer ?
#
loop_
_entity_poly.entity_id
_entity_poly.type
_entity_poly.pdbx_seq_one_letter_code
_entity_poly.pdbx_strand_id
1 'polypeptide(L)'
;QQTCFKEGFLPMYGDYGWPLLPEYNCEWNIFGTAEVLSGWFNAMWVYCNRDREGPPLDWCTVHADRQRYVPEAWINAPIADPNTLPPDELVSLYMKLYDAQHSGGAFEWKVAV
;
A
#
# COMPACT_ATOMS: atom_id res chain seq x y z
N GLN A 1 -15.20 11.70 -29.41
CA GLN A 1 -14.93 10.54 -28.55
C GLN A 1 -13.76 10.93 -27.65
N GLN A 2 -14.04 11.37 -26.42
CA GLN A 2 -13.01 11.67 -25.43
C GLN A 2 -12.75 10.37 -24.66
N THR A 3 -11.54 9.85 -24.80
CA THR A 3 -11.08 8.68 -24.04
C THR A 3 -10.95 9.08 -22.58
N CYS A 4 -11.93 8.67 -21.76
CA CYS A 4 -11.81 8.63 -20.31
C CYS A 4 -10.74 7.59 -19.94
N PHE A 5 -9.47 7.97 -19.98
CA PHE A 5 -8.47 7.34 -19.12
C PHE A 5 -8.64 8.00 -17.74
N LYS A 6 -9.16 7.25 -16.78
CA LYS A 6 -8.95 7.57 -15.37
C LYS A 6 -7.44 7.62 -15.18
N GLU A 7 -6.88 8.78 -14.91
CA GLU A 7 -5.52 8.90 -14.39
C GLU A 7 -5.51 8.26 -13.00
N GLY A 8 -5.39 6.93 -12.97
CA GLY A 8 -5.20 6.19 -11.73
C GLY A 8 -3.89 6.62 -11.09
N PHE A 9 -3.86 6.64 -9.76
CA PHE A 9 -2.68 7.00 -8.99
C PHE A 9 -1.42 6.26 -9.51
N LEU A 10 -0.40 7.03 -9.87
CA LEU A 10 0.93 6.50 -10.17
C LEU A 10 1.80 6.60 -8.90
N PRO A 11 2.34 5.48 -8.39
CA PRO A 11 3.22 5.50 -7.24
C PRO A 11 4.48 6.32 -7.55
N MET A 12 4.90 7.15 -6.59
CA MET A 12 6.21 7.80 -6.64
C MET A 12 7.27 6.81 -6.17
N TYR A 13 8.49 6.94 -6.67
CA TYR A 13 9.61 6.08 -6.28
C TYR A 13 10.76 6.92 -5.73
N GLY A 14 11.35 6.47 -4.63
CA GLY A 14 12.59 7.04 -4.11
C GLY A 14 13.81 6.62 -4.92
N ASP A 15 14.97 7.12 -4.55
CA ASP A 15 16.24 6.93 -5.28
C ASP A 15 16.64 5.45 -5.47
N TYR A 16 16.15 4.56 -4.60
CA TYR A 16 16.40 3.12 -4.66
C TYR A 16 15.30 2.32 -5.38
N GLY A 17 14.38 3.00 -6.06
CA GLY A 17 13.23 2.36 -6.74
C GLY A 17 12.16 1.86 -5.76
N TRP A 18 12.21 2.28 -4.49
CA TRP A 18 11.24 1.95 -3.47
C TRP A 18 9.97 2.82 -3.61
N PRO A 19 8.75 2.25 -3.61
CA PRO A 19 7.52 3.03 -3.66
C PRO A 19 7.31 3.92 -2.44
N LEU A 20 7.09 5.21 -2.67
CA LEU A 20 6.82 6.21 -1.64
C LEU A 20 5.36 6.62 -1.65
N LEU A 21 4.82 6.84 -0.45
CA LEU A 21 3.54 7.51 -0.30
C LEU A 21 3.73 9.01 -0.52
N PRO A 22 2.85 9.67 -1.30
CA PRO A 22 2.83 11.12 -1.37
C PRO A 22 2.50 11.77 -0.03
N GLU A 23 2.77 13.06 0.09
CA GLU A 23 2.21 13.86 1.18
C GLU A 23 0.68 13.82 1.11
N TYR A 24 0.03 13.75 2.26
CA TYR A 24 -1.44 13.70 2.31
C TYR A 24 -2.04 14.99 1.75
N ASN A 25 -2.86 14.89 0.72
CA ASN A 25 -3.58 16.04 0.20
C ASN A 25 -4.93 16.18 0.92
N CYS A 26 -5.14 17.31 1.60
CA CYS A 26 -6.38 17.59 2.33
C CYS A 26 -7.62 17.75 1.43
N GLU A 27 -7.45 17.92 0.12
CA GLU A 27 -8.53 17.91 -0.87
C GLU A 27 -9.00 16.50 -1.23
N TRP A 28 -8.25 15.46 -0.84
CA TRP A 28 -8.69 14.09 -1.07
C TRP A 28 -9.89 13.76 -0.21
N ASN A 29 -10.93 13.26 -0.87
CA ASN A 29 -11.98 12.51 -0.21
C ASN A 29 -11.49 11.09 0.11
N ILE A 30 -12.32 10.34 0.83
CA ILE A 30 -11.93 9.01 1.29
C ILE A 30 -11.61 8.02 0.15
N PHE A 31 -12.26 8.17 -1.01
CA PHE A 31 -12.00 7.34 -2.18
C PHE A 31 -10.62 7.66 -2.79
N GLY A 32 -10.24 8.94 -2.84
CA GLY A 32 -8.91 9.34 -3.29
C GLY A 32 -7.82 8.77 -2.39
N THR A 33 -8.00 8.86 -1.07
CA THR A 33 -7.06 8.26 -0.10
C THR A 33 -6.95 6.75 -0.28
N ALA A 34 -8.07 6.05 -0.50
CA ALA A 34 -8.09 4.60 -0.71
C ALA A 34 -7.39 4.21 -2.03
N GLU A 35 -7.61 4.96 -3.10
CA GLU A 35 -6.98 4.74 -4.40
C GLU A 35 -5.46 4.91 -4.32
N VAL A 36 -4.99 5.98 -3.68
CA VAL A 36 -3.56 6.24 -3.45
C VAL A 36 -2.93 5.10 -2.64
N LEU A 37 -3.57 4.72 -1.53
CA LEU A 37 -3.03 3.68 -0.66
C LEU A 37 -3.05 2.30 -1.33
N SER A 38 -4.07 2.01 -2.13
CA SER A 38 -4.18 0.75 -2.87
C SER A 38 -3.11 0.63 -3.95
N GLY A 39 -2.88 1.71 -4.72
CA GLY A 39 -1.81 1.74 -5.70
C GLY A 39 -0.43 1.62 -5.05
N TRP A 40 -0.21 2.26 -3.90
CA TRP A 40 1.03 2.11 -3.15
C TRP A 40 1.25 0.68 -2.64
N PHE A 41 0.24 0.02 -2.06
CA PHE A 41 0.38 -1.37 -1.61
C PHE A 41 0.71 -2.34 -2.74
N ASN A 42 0.10 -2.15 -3.92
CA ASN A 42 0.40 -2.93 -5.12
C ASN A 42 1.83 -2.69 -5.60
N ALA A 43 2.26 -1.43 -5.66
CA ALA A 43 3.62 -1.08 -6.02
C ALA A 43 4.64 -1.71 -5.05
N MET A 44 4.33 -1.67 -3.75
CA MET A 44 5.16 -2.28 -2.71
C MET A 44 5.22 -3.80 -2.84
N TRP A 45 4.10 -4.43 -3.16
CA TRP A 45 4.04 -5.87 -3.40
C TRP A 45 4.94 -6.28 -4.57
N VAL A 46 4.85 -5.55 -5.69
CA VAL A 46 5.71 -5.77 -6.86
C VAL A 46 7.17 -5.54 -6.50
N TYR A 47 7.49 -4.47 -5.75
CA TYR A 47 8.85 -4.18 -5.34
C TYR A 47 9.45 -5.30 -4.47
N CYS A 48 8.75 -5.74 -3.43
CA CYS A 48 9.21 -6.79 -2.50
C CYS A 48 9.32 -8.16 -3.16
N ASN A 49 8.58 -8.41 -4.25
CA ASN A 49 8.56 -9.68 -4.97
C ASN A 49 9.19 -9.61 -6.37
N ARG A 50 9.91 -8.53 -6.72
CA ARG A 50 10.40 -8.26 -8.09
C ARG A 50 11.27 -9.36 -8.70
N ASP A 51 11.96 -10.14 -7.86
CA ASP A 51 12.85 -11.23 -8.28
C ASP A 51 12.11 -12.59 -8.37
N ARG A 52 10.78 -12.60 -8.20
CA ARG A 52 9.93 -13.79 -8.24
C ARG A 52 8.69 -13.54 -9.10
N GLU A 53 8.31 -14.51 -9.93
CA GLU A 53 6.96 -14.54 -10.50
C GLU A 53 5.97 -14.92 -9.39
N GLY A 54 5.59 -13.94 -8.58
CA GLY A 54 4.53 -14.07 -7.58
C GLY A 54 3.16 -13.72 -8.18
N PRO A 55 2.06 -14.23 -7.62
CA PRO A 55 0.73 -13.75 -7.97
C PRO A 55 0.60 -12.25 -7.64
N PRO A 56 -0.36 -11.55 -8.28
CA PRO A 56 -0.70 -10.18 -7.87
C PRO A 56 -1.15 -10.16 -6.40
N LEU A 57 -1.09 -8.98 -5.78
CA LEU A 57 -1.57 -8.78 -4.42
C LEU A 57 -3.04 -9.20 -4.32
N ASP A 58 -3.32 -10.18 -3.46
CA ASP A 58 -4.67 -10.63 -3.15
C ASP A 58 -4.94 -10.48 -1.65
N TRP A 59 -5.86 -9.58 -1.32
CA TRP A 59 -6.23 -9.29 0.06
C TRP A 59 -6.87 -10.48 0.77
N CYS A 60 -7.57 -11.37 0.05
CA CYS A 60 -8.12 -12.60 0.63
C CYS A 60 -7.00 -13.51 1.14
N THR A 61 -5.97 -13.71 0.33
CA THR A 61 -4.78 -14.50 0.69
C THR A 61 -4.01 -13.86 1.83
N VAL A 62 -3.78 -12.54 1.81
CA VAL A 62 -3.09 -11.82 2.90
C VAL A 62 -3.86 -11.95 4.21
N HIS A 63 -5.19 -11.85 4.17
CA HIS A 63 -6.02 -11.95 5.37
C HIS A 63 -6.07 -13.38 5.92
N ALA A 64 -6.03 -14.39 5.06
CA ALA A 64 -6.02 -15.79 5.47
C ALA A 64 -4.74 -16.17 6.24
N ASP A 65 -3.61 -15.55 5.92
CA ASP A 65 -2.31 -15.83 6.56
C ASP A 65 -1.47 -14.56 6.76
N ARG A 66 -1.94 -13.66 7.63
CA ARG A 66 -1.26 -12.39 7.89
C ARG A 66 0.17 -12.56 8.36
N GLN A 67 0.46 -13.59 9.16
CA GLN A 67 1.81 -13.81 9.70
C GLN A 67 2.83 -14.12 8.60
N ARG A 68 2.40 -14.73 7.51
CA ARG A 68 3.23 -15.02 6.34
C ARG A 68 3.57 -13.79 5.52
N TYR A 69 2.63 -12.84 5.35
CA TYR A 69 2.79 -11.71 4.41
C TYR A 69 3.10 -10.37 5.09
N VAL A 70 2.59 -10.13 6.30
CA VAL A 70 2.72 -8.85 7.01
C VAL A 70 3.92 -8.90 7.97
N PRO A 71 4.80 -7.89 7.98
CA PRO A 71 5.86 -7.74 8.97
C PRO A 71 5.35 -7.81 10.40
N GLU A 72 6.15 -8.34 11.31
CA GLU A 72 5.78 -8.45 12.72
C GLU A 72 5.47 -7.08 13.35
N ALA A 73 6.25 -6.05 13.02
CA ALA A 73 6.01 -4.67 13.47
C ALA A 73 4.65 -4.10 13.02
N TRP A 74 4.05 -4.67 11.98
CA TRP A 74 2.81 -4.23 11.36
C TRP A 74 1.65 -5.23 11.54
N ILE A 75 1.87 -6.35 12.24
CA ILE A 75 0.89 -7.45 12.30
C ILE A 75 -0.45 -7.01 12.90
N ASN A 76 -0.40 -6.07 13.86
CA ASN A 76 -1.55 -5.49 14.55
C ASN A 76 -2.12 -4.23 13.87
N ALA A 77 -1.52 -3.73 12.79
CA ALA A 77 -2.05 -2.61 12.03
C ALA A 77 -3.20 -3.09 11.11
N PRO A 78 -4.16 -2.22 10.74
CA PRO A 78 -5.29 -2.57 9.88
C PRO A 78 -4.89 -2.72 8.38
N ILE A 79 -3.85 -3.49 8.11
CA ILE A 79 -3.37 -3.82 6.75
C ILE A 79 -4.44 -4.68 6.05
N ALA A 80 -5.25 -4.05 5.20
CA ALA A 80 -6.33 -4.66 4.45
C ALA A 80 -6.59 -3.85 3.16
N ASP A 81 -7.56 -4.28 2.33
CA ASP A 81 -7.96 -3.54 1.13
C ASP A 81 -8.41 -2.12 1.52
N PRO A 82 -7.70 -1.07 1.06
CA PRO A 82 -8.04 0.31 1.38
C PRO A 82 -9.47 0.72 1.02
N ASN A 83 -10.08 0.07 0.02
CA ASN A 83 -11.45 0.36 -0.40
C ASN A 83 -12.52 -0.19 0.56
N THR A 84 -12.11 -1.04 1.52
CA THR A 84 -13.00 -1.66 2.50
C THR A 84 -12.81 -1.12 3.91
N LEU A 85 -11.76 -0.33 4.13
CA LEU A 85 -11.44 0.20 5.45
C LEU A 85 -12.42 1.31 5.87
N PRO A 86 -12.78 1.36 7.17
CA PRO A 86 -13.42 2.53 7.76
C PRO A 86 -12.61 3.81 7.51
N PRO A 87 -13.24 4.99 7.35
CA PRO A 87 -12.55 6.22 7.00
C PRO A 87 -11.42 6.61 7.98
N ASP A 88 -11.66 6.46 9.27
CA ASP A 88 -10.71 6.76 10.34
C ASP A 88 -9.52 5.80 10.34
N GLU A 89 -9.75 4.51 10.12
CA GLU A 89 -8.68 3.52 9.98
C GLU A 89 -7.84 3.76 8.73
N LEU A 90 -8.47 4.14 7.62
CA LEU A 90 -7.77 4.41 6.36
C LEU A 90 -6.82 5.60 6.50
N VAL A 91 -7.29 6.71 7.06
CA VAL A 91 -6.45 7.91 7.27
C VAL A 91 -5.36 7.62 8.30
N SER A 92 -5.69 6.95 9.41
CA SER A 92 -4.70 6.56 10.43
C SER A 92 -3.60 5.67 9.85
N LEU A 93 -3.98 4.68 9.03
CA LEU A 93 -3.04 3.79 8.35
C LEU A 93 -2.14 4.56 7.37
N TYR A 94 -2.72 5.44 6.57
CA TYR A 94 -1.98 6.28 5.63
C TYR A 94 -0.87 7.07 6.35
N MET A 95 -1.24 7.80 7.40
CA MET A 95 -0.30 8.66 8.14
C MET A 95 0.81 7.82 8.78
N LYS A 96 0.45 6.67 9.38
CA LYS A 96 1.43 5.78 9.99
C LYS A 96 2.42 5.22 8.97
N LEU A 97 1.97 4.84 7.78
CA LEU A 97 2.83 4.36 6.70
C LEU A 97 3.73 5.48 6.17
N TYR A 98 3.17 6.68 5.96
CA TYR A 98 3.90 7.86 5.50
C TYR A 98 5.04 8.24 6.47
N ASP A 99 4.77 8.27 7.78
CA ASP A 99 5.77 8.60 8.79
C ASP A 99 6.89 7.54 8.88
N ALA A 100 6.54 6.27 8.66
CA ALA A 100 7.47 5.17 8.76
C ALA A 100 8.37 4.99 7.52
N GLN A 101 7.99 5.51 6.36
CA GLN A 101 8.59 5.17 5.06
C GLN A 101 10.07 5.57 4.90
N HIS A 102 10.59 6.45 5.77
CA HIS A 102 12.00 6.87 5.79
C HIS A 102 12.79 6.28 6.97
N SER A 103 12.19 5.35 7.71
CA SER A 103 12.78 4.73 8.89
C SER A 103 13.17 3.27 8.62
N GLY A 104 14.02 2.69 9.48
CA GLY A 104 14.28 1.24 9.46
C GLY A 104 13.07 0.37 9.83
N GLY A 105 11.92 0.96 10.16
CA GLY A 105 10.65 0.29 10.42
C GLY A 105 9.62 0.48 9.30
N ALA A 106 10.05 0.89 8.11
CA ALA A 106 9.18 1.00 6.94
C ALA A 106 8.43 -0.31 6.68
N PHE A 107 7.21 -0.19 6.17
CA PHE A 107 6.42 -1.37 5.83
C PHE A 107 6.97 -2.01 4.56
N GLU A 108 7.34 -3.27 4.63
CA GLU A 108 7.74 -4.09 3.48
C GLU A 108 6.93 -5.37 3.49
N TRP A 109 6.38 -5.82 2.36
CA TRP A 109 5.75 -7.14 2.35
C TRP A 109 6.79 -8.22 2.63
N LYS A 110 6.46 -9.19 3.48
CA LYS A 110 7.25 -10.42 3.55
C LYS A 110 7.15 -11.13 2.21
N VAL A 111 8.28 -11.56 1.69
CA VAL A 111 8.35 -12.23 0.38
C VAL A 111 7.46 -13.47 0.40
N ALA A 112 6.55 -13.56 -0.56
CA ALA A 112 5.74 -14.77 -0.74
C ALA A 112 6.69 -15.91 -1.17
N VAL A 113 6.90 -16.88 -0.28
CA VAL A 113 7.65 -18.11 -0.58
C VAL A 113 6.78 -19.09 -1.33
#